data_AF-A0A942US96-F1
#
_entry.id   AF-A0A942US96-F1
#
_cell.length_a   1.000
_cell.length_b   1.000
_cell.length_c   1.000
_cell.angle_alpha   90.00
_cell.angle_beta   90.00
_cell.angle_gamma   90.00
#
_symmetry.space_group_name_H-M   'P 1'
#
loop_
_entity.id
_entity.type
_entity.pdbx_description
1 polymer ?
#
loop_
_entity_poly.entity_id
_entity_poly.type
_entity_poly.pdbx_seq_one_letter_code
_entity_poly.pdbx_strand_id
1 'polypeptide(L)'
;MKRIQNQKELLALKEELQGGIMQYLEEEFFGLYEYLSNGEQIEDFLLMPYQSIIILDNKEELVKVVQNKIELEFMEEVNLNDRVILRIGIRRLDDIQLHYTLFECNMLEEEIP
;
A
#
# COMPACT_ATOMS: atom_id res chain seq x y z
N MET A 1 -4.52 -7.73 -7.54
CA MET A 1 -3.30 -7.26 -6.88
C MET A 1 -2.46 -6.48 -7.86
N LYS A 2 -2.09 -5.24 -7.51
CA LYS A 2 -1.10 -4.44 -8.23
C LYS A 2 0.18 -4.39 -7.41
N ARG A 3 1.33 -4.46 -8.08
CA ARG A 3 2.65 -4.36 -7.45
C ARG A 3 3.33 -3.09 -7.92
N ILE A 4 3.97 -2.40 -6.98
CA ILE A 4 4.79 -1.22 -7.23
C ILE A 4 6.21 -1.54 -6.76
N GLN A 5 7.13 -1.60 -7.70
CA GLN A 5 8.55 -1.81 -7.46
C GLN A 5 9.39 -0.58 -7.80
N ASN A 6 8.89 0.29 -8.68
CA ASN A 6 9.62 1.45 -9.17
C ASN A 6 8.70 2.65 -9.34
N GLN A 7 9.30 3.81 -9.57
CA GLN A 7 8.58 5.06 -9.74
C GLN A 7 7.61 5.05 -10.93
N LYS A 8 7.93 4.36 -12.03
CA LYS A 8 7.07 4.31 -13.22
C LYS A 8 5.75 3.59 -12.92
N GLU A 9 5.83 2.46 -12.22
CA GLU A 9 4.66 1.70 -11.78
C GLU A 9 3.80 2.52 -10.80
N LEU A 10 4.42 3.28 -9.91
CA LEU A 10 3.72 4.20 -9.01
C LEU A 10 2.98 5.28 -9.81
N LEU A 11 3.67 5.95 -10.73
CA LEU A 11 3.09 7.04 -11.53
C LEU A 11 1.96 6.57 -12.45
N ALA A 12 1.99 5.31 -12.91
CA ALA A 12 0.92 4.73 -13.69
C ALA A 12 -0.42 4.67 -12.93
N LEU A 13 -0.38 4.67 -11.59
CA LEU A 13 -1.58 4.66 -10.76
C LEU A 13 -2.28 6.02 -10.69
N LYS A 14 -1.67 7.11 -11.13
CA LYS A 14 -2.26 8.47 -11.05
C LYS A 14 -3.56 8.62 -11.83
N GLU A 15 -3.76 7.81 -12.86
CA GLU A 15 -5.01 7.81 -13.64
C GLU A 15 -6.15 7.14 -12.88
N GLU A 16 -5.85 6.19 -12.00
CA GLU A 16 -6.82 5.37 -11.29
C GLU A 16 -7.03 5.82 -9.84
N LEU A 17 -5.96 6.28 -9.18
CA LEU A 17 -5.93 6.72 -7.80
C LEU A 17 -5.67 8.22 -7.78
N GLN A 18 -6.59 8.96 -7.15
CA GLN A 18 -6.51 10.42 -7.06
C GLN A 18 -6.63 10.89 -5.61
N GLY A 19 -6.25 12.13 -5.38
CA GLY A 19 -6.36 12.78 -4.08
C GLY A 19 -5.43 12.16 -3.02
N GLY A 20 -5.92 12.08 -1.79
CA GLY A 20 -5.11 11.69 -0.63
C GLY A 20 -4.49 10.30 -0.74
N ILE A 21 -5.14 9.34 -1.41
CA ILE A 21 -4.60 7.98 -1.57
C ILE A 21 -3.30 8.01 -2.36
N MET A 22 -3.29 8.71 -3.50
CA MET A 22 -2.12 8.74 -4.36
C MET A 22 -0.95 9.42 -3.65
N GLN A 23 -1.21 10.54 -2.98
CA GLN A 23 -0.21 11.23 -2.18
C GLN A 23 0.36 10.32 -1.08
N TYR A 24 -0.50 9.60 -0.37
CA TYR A 24 -0.08 8.69 0.69
C TYR A 24 0.80 7.55 0.17
N LEU A 25 0.45 6.95 -0.98
CA LEU A 25 1.26 5.91 -1.60
C LEU A 25 2.61 6.44 -2.11
N GLU A 26 2.65 7.68 -2.61
CA GLU A 26 3.91 8.35 -2.96
C GLU A 26 4.80 8.51 -1.74
N GLU A 27 4.26 9.00 -0.62
CA GLU A 27 5.00 9.17 0.63
C GLU A 27 5.57 7.84 1.14
N GLU A 28 4.79 6.75 1.12
CA GLU A 28 5.28 5.42 1.51
C GLU A 28 6.38 4.90 0.56
N PHE A 29 6.24 5.10 -0.76
CA PHE A 29 7.27 4.69 -1.72
C PHE A 29 8.56 5.49 -1.54
N PHE A 30 8.48 6.81 -1.36
CA PHE A 30 9.65 7.65 -1.15
C PHE A 30 10.33 7.36 0.20
N GLY A 31 9.57 7.00 1.24
CA GLY A 31 10.13 6.51 2.49
C GLY A 31 10.96 5.24 2.31
N LEU A 32 10.47 4.29 1.49
CA LEU A 32 11.25 3.09 1.14
C LEU A 32 12.48 3.43 0.31
N TYR A 33 12.38 4.36 -0.64
CA TYR A 33 13.52 4.83 -1.43
C TYR A 33 14.60 5.46 -0.55
N GLU A 34 14.24 6.35 0.37
CA GLU A 34 15.20 6.96 1.31
C GLU A 34 15.92 5.91 2.16
N TYR A 35 15.20 4.85 2.58
CA TYR A 35 15.76 3.79 3.40
C TYR A 35 16.63 2.79 2.61
N LEU A 36 16.24 2.44 1.38
CA LEU A 36 16.80 1.29 0.64
C LEU A 36 17.67 1.66 -0.57
N SER A 37 17.58 2.89 -1.09
CA SER A 37 18.24 3.27 -2.36
C SER A 37 19.76 3.17 -2.32
N ASN A 38 20.39 3.32 -1.14
CA ASN A 38 21.84 3.31 -1.00
C ASN A 38 22.57 4.28 -1.98
N GLY A 39 21.93 5.41 -2.30
CA GLY A 39 22.46 6.43 -3.22
C GLY A 39 22.14 6.19 -4.71
N GLU A 40 21.34 5.17 -5.03
CA GLU A 40 20.73 4.98 -6.34
C GLU A 40 19.81 6.16 -6.70
N GLN A 41 19.74 6.51 -7.98
CA GLN A 41 18.81 7.53 -8.47
C GLN A 41 17.38 6.98 -8.51
N ILE A 42 16.38 7.83 -8.28
CA ILE A 42 14.98 7.42 -8.19
C ILE A 42 14.46 6.75 -9.48
N GLU A 43 15.00 7.14 -10.63
CA GLU A 43 14.61 6.60 -11.94
C GLU A 43 15.08 5.16 -12.16
N ASP A 44 16.17 4.77 -11.48
CA ASP A 44 16.79 3.46 -11.54
C ASP A 44 16.37 2.57 -10.35
N PHE A 45 15.83 3.18 -9.29
CA PHE A 45 15.45 2.49 -8.06
C PHE A 45 14.38 1.41 -8.27
N LEU A 46 14.72 0.20 -7.84
CA LEU A 46 13.86 -0.97 -7.92
C LEU A 46 13.78 -1.71 -6.59
N LEU A 47 12.61 -1.69 -5.97
CA LEU A 47 12.31 -2.50 -4.80
C LEU A 47 12.38 -3.99 -5.15
N MET A 48 12.99 -4.76 -4.25
CA MET A 48 12.96 -6.21 -4.34
C MET A 48 11.52 -6.74 -4.27
N PRO A 49 11.20 -7.91 -4.84
CA PRO A 49 9.83 -8.43 -4.82
C PRO A 49 9.20 -8.54 -3.43
N TYR A 50 10.00 -8.79 -2.40
CA TYR A 50 9.55 -8.89 -0.99
C TYR A 50 9.48 -7.53 -0.27
N GLN A 51 9.96 -6.44 -0.87
CA GLN A 51 9.86 -5.06 -0.38
C GLN A 51 8.83 -4.23 -1.15
N SER A 52 8.38 -4.76 -2.30
CA SER A 52 7.42 -4.08 -3.16
C SER A 52 6.12 -3.74 -2.45
N ILE A 53 5.56 -2.57 -2.77
CA ILE A 53 4.24 -2.17 -2.29
C ILE A 53 3.18 -2.96 -3.09
N ILE A 54 2.22 -3.54 -2.38
CA ILE A 54 1.13 -4.32 -2.97
C ILE A 54 -0.20 -3.62 -2.71
N ILE A 55 -0.97 -3.36 -3.77
CA ILE A 55 -2.37 -2.92 -3.66
C ILE A 55 -3.27 -4.13 -3.87
N LEU A 56 -4.19 -4.34 -2.93
CA LEU A 56 -5.18 -5.40 -2.94
C LEU A 56 -6.47 -4.84 -3.49
N ASP A 57 -6.94 -5.41 -4.61
CA ASP A 57 -8.08 -4.87 -5.34
C ASP A 57 -9.41 -5.39 -4.78
N ASN A 58 -9.39 -6.48 -4.01
CA ASN A 58 -10.60 -7.13 -3.53
C ASN A 58 -10.41 -7.83 -2.17
N LYS A 59 -11.54 -8.15 -1.54
CA LYS A 59 -11.60 -8.81 -0.23
C LYS A 59 -10.97 -10.20 -0.22
N GLU A 60 -11.02 -10.94 -1.33
CA GLU A 60 -10.42 -12.28 -1.40
C GLU A 60 -8.90 -12.22 -1.29
N GLU A 61 -8.28 -11.23 -1.93
CA GLU A 61 -6.84 -10.95 -1.83
C GLU A 61 -6.46 -10.57 -0.40
N LEU A 62 -7.24 -9.68 0.24
CA LEU A 62 -7.06 -9.33 1.65
C LEU A 62 -7.09 -10.56 2.55
N VAL A 63 -8.13 -11.39 2.44
CA VAL A 63 -8.27 -12.61 3.26
C VAL A 63 -7.06 -13.53 3.09
N LYS A 64 -6.57 -13.72 1.86
CA LYS A 64 -5.38 -14.54 1.58
C LYS A 64 -4.13 -13.96 2.25
N VAL A 65 -3.93 -12.65 2.19
CA VAL A 65 -2.76 -11.97 2.75
C VAL A 65 -2.71 -12.09 4.27
N VAL A 66 -3.86 -11.89 4.95
CA VAL A 66 -3.92 -11.91 6.43
C VAL A 66 -4.20 -13.31 7.02
N GLN A 67 -4.33 -14.33 6.17
CA GLN A 67 -4.62 -15.70 6.62
C GLN A 67 -3.52 -16.26 7.53
N ASN A 68 -2.26 -15.97 7.20
CA ASN A 68 -1.12 -16.40 8.00
C ASN A 68 -0.81 -15.37 9.11
N LYS A 69 -1.39 -15.59 10.28
CA LYS A 69 -1.22 -14.70 11.45
C LYS A 69 0.22 -14.63 11.99
N ILE A 70 1.09 -15.60 11.66
CA ILE A 70 2.50 -15.57 12.11
C ILE A 70 3.29 -14.52 11.32
N GLU A 71 2.94 -14.32 10.05
CA GLU A 71 3.62 -13.37 9.17
C GLU A 71 3.01 -11.97 9.24
N LEU A 72 1.81 -11.83 9.81
CA LEU A 72 1.19 -10.53 10.01
C LEU A 72 1.90 -9.77 11.14
N GLU A 73 2.61 -8.70 10.79
CA GLU A 73 3.30 -7.85 11.76
C GLU A 73 2.35 -6.78 12.31
N PHE A 74 1.60 -6.11 11.41
CA PHE A 74 0.61 -5.11 11.79
C PHE A 74 -0.50 -4.99 10.75
N MET A 75 -1.63 -4.45 11.19
CA MET A 75 -2.77 -4.09 10.34
C MET A 75 -3.45 -2.87 10.96
N GLU A 76 -3.45 -1.76 10.24
CA GLU A 76 -3.81 -0.44 10.76
C GLU A 76 -4.67 0.33 9.76
N GLU A 77 -5.65 1.07 10.26
CA GLU A 77 -6.48 1.96 9.45
C GLU A 77 -5.86 3.37 9.43
N VAL A 78 -5.63 3.87 8.22
CA VAL A 78 -5.16 5.22 7.94
C VAL A 78 -6.34 6.01 7.39
N ASN A 79 -6.83 6.94 8.19
CA ASN A 79 -7.91 7.84 7.80
C ASN A 79 -7.34 9.01 6.99
N LEU A 80 -7.65 9.03 5.71
CA LEU A 80 -7.46 10.17 4.83
C LEU A 80 -8.78 10.96 4.83
N ASN A 81 -8.73 12.28 4.67
CA ASN A 81 -9.89 13.17 4.84
C ASN A 81 -11.19 12.65 4.21
N ASP A 82 -11.10 12.04 3.02
CA ASP A 82 -12.22 11.52 2.24
C ASP A 82 -12.22 9.99 2.06
N ARG A 83 -11.24 9.26 2.61
CA ARG A 83 -11.01 7.83 2.33
C ARG A 83 -10.33 7.09 3.48
N VAL A 84 -10.47 5.78 3.53
CA VAL A 84 -9.75 4.94 4.49
C VAL A 84 -8.83 3.99 3.75
N ILE A 85 -7.58 3.92 4.18
CA ILE A 85 -6.62 2.92 3.73
C ILE A 85 -6.40 1.93 4.86
N LEU A 86 -6.53 0.64 4.57
CA LEU A 86 -6.02 -0.40 5.47
C LEU A 86 -4.59 -0.73 5.06
N ARG A 87 -3.64 -0.37 5.93
CA ARG A 87 -2.20 -0.60 5.78
C ARG A 87 -1.83 -1.87 6.53
N ILE A 88 -1.15 -2.78 5.85
CA ILE A 88 -0.86 -4.12 6.36
C ILE A 88 0.62 -4.42 6.18
N GLY A 89 1.30 -4.73 7.27
CA GLY A 89 2.69 -5.18 7.26
C GLY A 89 2.77 -6.69 7.33
N ILE A 90 3.36 -7.30 6.31
CA ILE A 90 3.59 -8.76 6.28
C ILE A 90 5.09 -9.02 6.30
N ARG A 91 5.56 -9.78 7.30
CA ARG A 91 6.95 -10.22 7.37
C ARG A 91 7.26 -11.16 6.20
N ARG A 92 8.27 -10.80 5.41
CA ARG A 92 8.76 -11.55 4.25
C ARG A 92 10.28 -11.59 4.31
N LEU A 93 10.84 -12.78 4.46
CA LEU A 93 12.26 -12.97 4.72
C LEU A 93 12.66 -12.15 5.97
N ASP A 94 13.55 -11.17 5.80
CA ASP A 94 14.07 -10.31 6.87
C ASP A 94 13.50 -8.87 6.82
N ASP A 95 12.44 -8.63 6.02
CA ASP A 95 11.84 -7.30 5.86
C ASP A 95 10.30 -7.34 6.02
N ILE A 96 9.66 -6.17 6.00
CA ILE A 96 8.21 -6.00 6.03
C ILE A 96 7.72 -5.57 4.66
N GLN A 97 6.89 -6.41 4.04
CA GLN A 97 6.19 -6.07 2.82
C GLN A 97 4.89 -5.32 3.12
N LEU A 98 4.75 -4.14 2.54
CA LEU A 98 3.57 -3.30 2.70
C LEU A 98 2.47 -3.69 1.72
N HIS A 99 1.29 -3.99 2.25
CA HIS A 99 0.07 -4.24 1.49
C HIS A 99 -0.99 -3.20 1.85
N TYR A 100 -1.77 -2.78 0.88
CA TYR A 100 -2.79 -1.74 1.02
C TYR A 100 -4.13 -2.23 0.48
N THR A 101 -5.20 -2.00 1.24
CA THR A 101 -6.58 -2.07 0.73
C THR A 101 -7.19 -0.68 0.81
N LEU A 102 -7.85 -0.26 -0.27
CA LEU A 102 -8.42 1.08 -0.39
C LEU A 102 -9.93 1.00 -0.20
N PHE A 103 -10.47 1.78 0.73
CA PHE A 103 -11.89 1.90 0.96
C PHE A 103 -12.33 3.32 0.61
N GLU A 104 -13.33 3.44 -0.26
CA GLU A 104 -14.04 4.69 -0.43
C GLU A 104 -14.88 4.93 0.83
N CYS A 105 -14.83 6.15 1.40
CA CYS A 105 -15.85 6.57 2.35
C CYS A 105 -17.16 6.79 1.58
N ASN A 106 -17.84 5.70 1.22
CA ASN A 106 -19.27 5.77 0.96
C ASN A 106 -19.94 5.99 2.32
N MET A 107 -20.18 7.27 2.61
CA MET A 107 -21.12 7.83 3.59
C MET A 107 -21.74 6.77 4.50
N LEU A 108 -21.26 6.67 5.74
CA LEU A 108 -22.03 6.11 6.85
C LEU A 108 -23.18 7.07 7.24
N GLU A 109 -23.99 7.44 6.25
CA GLU A 109 -25.27 8.14 6.43
C GLU A 109 -26.34 7.39 5.63
N GLU A 110 -26.49 6.08 5.85
CA GLU A 110 -27.76 5.43 5.59
C GLU A 110 -28.27 4.73 6.87
N GLU A 111 -29.30 5.39 7.40
CA GLU A 111 -30.41 4.88 8.21
C GLU A 111 -30.14 4.51 9.68
N ILE A 112 -30.32 5.52 10.53
CA ILE A 112 -30.89 5.34 11.87
C ILE A 112 -32.38 4.96 11.68
N PRO A 113 -32.83 3.76 12.08
CA PRO A 113 -34.26 3.49 12.23
C PRO A 113 -34.86 4.22 13.44
#